data_AF-A0A0M8MY20-F1
#
_entry.id   AF-A0A0M8MY20-F1
#
_cell.length_a   1.000
_cell.length_b   1.000
_cell.length_c   1.000
_cell.angle_alpha   90.00
_cell.angle_beta   90.00
_cell.angle_gamma   90.00
#
_symmetry.space_group_name_H-M   'P 1'
#
loop_
_entity.id
_entity.type
_entity.pdbx_description
1 polymer ?
#
loop_
_entity_poly.entity_id
_entity_poly.type
_entity_poly.pdbx_seq_one_letter_code
_entity_poly.pdbx_strand_id
1 'polypeptide(L)'
;MAEAAMENVDLERLNDKDKAELRQFLANEQQRSQIQAQTHNLTQICWRKCVTGAVKGSKLDKTEEGCLTNCVERFLDMNFLTMKHLNNMRS
;
A
#
# COMPACT_ATOMS: atom_id res chain seq x y z
N MET A 1 13.13 4.97 1.89
CA MET A 1 14.15 3.89 1.99
C MET A 1 14.34 3.09 0.69
N ALA A 2 13.40 3.07 -0.26
CA ALA A 2 13.62 2.48 -1.59
C ALA A 2 14.50 3.34 -2.52
N GLU A 3 14.52 4.67 -2.33
CA GLU A 3 15.31 5.60 -3.16
C GLU A 3 16.82 5.42 -3.04
N ALA A 4 17.33 4.85 -1.93
CA ALA A 4 18.77 4.75 -1.66
C ALA A 4 19.45 3.50 -2.27
N ALA A 5 18.71 2.52 -2.79
CA ALA A 5 19.30 1.28 -3.32
C ALA A 5 19.62 1.35 -4.83
N MET A 6 19.22 2.43 -5.51
CA MET A 6 19.19 2.52 -6.97
C MET A 6 20.29 3.42 -7.58
N GLU A 7 21.19 3.98 -6.77
CA GLU A 7 22.25 4.88 -7.22
C GLU A 7 23.43 4.16 -7.90
N ASN A 8 23.44 2.82 -7.92
CA ASN A 8 24.55 2.01 -8.45
C ASN A 8 24.24 1.20 -9.73
N VAL A 9 23.07 1.38 -10.35
CA VAL A 9 22.81 0.78 -11.67
C VAL A 9 23.25 1.79 -12.73
N ASP A 10 24.40 1.55 -13.34
CA ASP A 10 24.92 2.35 -14.46
C ASP A 10 24.05 2.11 -15.71
N LEU A 11 22.94 2.85 -15.78
CA LEU A 11 21.93 2.78 -16.85
C LEU A 11 22.52 3.11 -18.22
N GLU A 12 23.67 3.78 -18.29
CA GLU A 12 24.30 4.16 -19.56
C GLU A 12 24.94 2.97 -20.28
N ARG A 13 25.30 1.91 -19.55
CA ARG A 13 25.90 0.68 -20.10
C ARG A 13 24.88 -0.30 -20.69
N LEU A 14 23.58 -0.05 -20.51
CA LEU A 14 22.51 -0.90 -21.00
C LEU A 14 22.11 -0.52 -22.43
N ASN A 15 21.81 -1.53 -23.25
CA ASN A 15 21.17 -1.32 -24.55
C ASN A 15 19.71 -0.88 -24.37
N ASP A 16 19.08 -0.40 -25.44
CA ASP A 16 17.72 0.16 -25.37
C ASP A 16 16.66 -0.85 -24.92
N LYS A 17 16.85 -2.14 -25.26
CA LYS A 17 15.95 -3.22 -24.85
C LYS A 17 16.05 -3.45 -23.33
N ASP A 18 17.26 -3.57 -22.79
CA ASP A 18 17.48 -3.80 -21.36
C ASP A 18 17.01 -2.59 -20.53
N LYS A 19 17.17 -1.37 -21.06
CA LYS A 19 16.60 -0.15 -20.44
C LYS A 19 15.08 -0.21 -20.34
N ALA A 20 14.40 -0.67 -21.40
CA ALA A 20 12.94 -0.78 -21.41
C ALA A 20 12.46 -1.86 -20.42
N GLU A 21 13.10 -3.03 -20.41
CA GLU A 21 12.77 -4.11 -19.48
C GLU A 21 13.01 -3.70 -18.02
N LEU A 22 14.13 -3.03 -17.73
CA LEU A 22 14.43 -2.53 -16.40
C LEU A 22 13.42 -1.47 -15.93
N ARG A 23 13.03 -0.54 -16.80
CA ARG A 23 11.99 0.46 -16.47
C ARG A 23 10.67 -0.22 -16.10
N GLN A 24 10.27 -1.25 -16.85
CA GLN A 24 9.06 -2.01 -16.54
C GLN A 24 9.19 -2.75 -15.20
N PHE A 25 10.34 -3.39 -14.97
CA PHE A 25 10.61 -4.07 -13.70
C PHE A 25 10.55 -3.09 -12.51
N LEU A 26 11.18 -1.93 -12.62
CA LEU A 26 11.17 -0.90 -11.59
C LEU A 26 9.75 -0.37 -11.33
N ALA A 27 8.96 -0.14 -12.38
CA ALA A 27 7.56 0.27 -12.21
C ALA A 27 6.76 -0.78 -11.43
N ASN A 28 6.95 -2.07 -11.74
CA ASN A 28 6.27 -3.17 -11.04
C ASN A 28 6.72 -3.27 -9.56
N GLU A 29 8.02 -3.18 -9.29
CA GLU A 29 8.55 -3.24 -7.91
C GLU A 29 8.15 -2.01 -7.10
N GLN A 30 8.10 -0.83 -7.71
CA GLN A 30 7.60 0.39 -7.08
C GLN A 30 6.12 0.25 -6.70
N GLN A 31 5.28 -0.31 -7.59
CA GLN A 31 3.88 -0.61 -7.28
C GLN A 31 3.75 -1.62 -6.14
N ARG A 32 4.54 -2.70 -6.15
CA ARG A 32 4.57 -3.70 -5.06
C ARG A 32 4.95 -3.09 -3.72
N SER A 33 5.99 -2.24 -3.70
CA SER A 33 6.41 -1.53 -2.50
C SER A 33 5.32 -0.60 -1.96
N GLN A 34 4.61 0.11 -2.84
CA GLN A 34 3.48 0.95 -2.44
C GLN A 34 2.36 0.13 -1.82
N ILE A 35 1.98 -1.01 -2.44
CA ILE A 35 0.95 -1.90 -1.90
C ILE A 35 1.37 -2.42 -0.52
N GLN A 36 2.62 -2.85 -0.36
CA GLN A 36 3.14 -3.35 0.92
C GLN A 36 3.09 -2.27 2.02
N ALA A 37 3.46 -1.03 1.70
CA ALA A 37 3.37 0.09 2.62
C ALA A 37 1.91 0.40 3.02
N GLN A 38 0.98 0.36 2.06
CA GLN A 38 -0.45 0.55 2.33
C GLN A 38 -1.02 -0.58 3.19
N THR A 39 -0.66 -1.84 2.92
CA THR A 39 -1.04 -2.98 3.76
C THR A 39 -0.56 -2.77 5.19
N HIS A 40 0.71 -2.41 5.39
CA HIS A 40 1.23 -2.13 6.73
C HIS A 40 0.46 -1.02 7.45
N ASN A 41 0.20 0.09 6.77
CA ASN A 41 -0.54 1.22 7.33
C ASN A 41 -1.97 0.84 7.72
N LEU A 42 -2.69 0.16 6.82
CA LEU A 42 -4.04 -0.34 7.07
C LEU A 42 -4.07 -1.31 8.25
N THR A 43 -3.13 -2.26 8.32
CA THR A 43 -3.00 -3.17 9.45
C THR A 43 -2.81 -2.40 10.74
N GLN A 44 -1.91 -1.40 10.78
CA GLN A 44 -1.66 -0.59 11.97
C GLN A 44 -2.91 0.17 12.45
N ILE A 45 -3.62 0.81 11.52
CA ILE A 45 -4.82 1.60 11.83
C ILE A 45 -5.98 0.69 12.27
N CYS A 46 -6.27 -0.34 11.48
CA CYS A 46 -7.43 -1.19 11.70
C CYS A 46 -7.23 -2.12 12.90
N TRP A 47 -6.01 -2.59 13.15
CA TRP A 47 -5.70 -3.35 14.36
C TRP A 47 -6.01 -2.53 15.62
N ARG A 48 -5.51 -1.29 15.71
CA ARG A 48 -5.77 -0.41 16.86
C ARG A 48 -7.26 -0.10 17.06
N LYS A 49 -8.05 -0.06 15.98
CA LYS A 49 -9.49 0.23 16.04
C LYS A 49 -10.33 -0.98 16.42
N CYS A 50 -9.95 -2.16 15.94
CA CYS A 50 -10.79 -3.36 16.02
C CYS A 50 -10.36 -4.35 17.10
N VAL A 51 -9.07 -4.42 17.42
CA VAL A 51 -8.52 -5.33 18.44
C VAL A 51 -8.19 -4.51 19.69
N THR A 52 -9.23 -4.19 20.46
CA THR A 52 -9.16 -3.29 21.63
C THR A 52 -9.06 -4.04 22.96
N GLY A 53 -9.36 -5.34 22.97
CA GLY A 53 -9.30 -6.20 24.14
C GLY A 53 -8.01 -6.99 24.27
N ALA A 54 -7.90 -7.78 25.35
CA ALA A 54 -6.85 -8.78 25.46
C ALA A 54 -7.01 -9.84 24.36
N VAL A 55 -5.92 -10.21 23.70
CA VAL A 55 -5.90 -11.29 22.71
C VAL A 55 -6.15 -12.61 23.42
N LYS A 56 -7.31 -13.23 23.16
CA LYS A 56 -7.77 -14.45 23.87
C LYS A 56 -7.37 -15.75 23.18
N GLY A 57 -6.83 -15.69 21.96
CA GLY A 57 -6.47 -16.87 21.18
C GLY A 57 -5.68 -16.54 19.91
N SER A 58 -5.36 -17.56 19.13
CA SER A 58 -4.60 -17.43 17.87
C SER A 58 -5.43 -16.99 16.67
N LYS A 59 -6.75 -16.87 16.84
CA LYS A 59 -7.70 -16.44 15.81
C LYS A 59 -8.43 -15.21 16.28
N LEU A 60 -8.75 -14.35 15.31
CA LEU A 60 -9.67 -13.25 15.51
C LEU A 60 -11.05 -13.80 15.85
N ASP A 61 -11.74 -13.16 16.79
CA ASP A 61 -13.16 -13.48 16.99
C ASP A 61 -14.02 -12.88 15.87
N LYS A 62 -15.26 -13.33 15.74
CA LYS A 62 -16.17 -12.90 14.66
C LYS A 62 -16.40 -11.38 14.62
N THR A 63 -16.33 -10.72 15.77
CA THR A 63 -16.50 -9.26 15.89
C THR A 63 -15.25 -8.55 15.38
N GLU A 64 -14.06 -9.04 15.74
CA GLU A 64 -12.78 -8.53 15.27
C GLU A 64 -12.63 -8.71 13.75
N GLU A 65 -12.94 -9.89 13.23
CA GLU A 65 -12.93 -10.17 11.78
C GLU A 65 -13.87 -9.22 11.02
N GLY A 66 -15.12 -9.09 11.48
CA GLY A 66 -16.09 -8.19 10.89
C GLY A 66 -15.65 -6.73 10.95
N CYS A 67 -15.08 -6.29 12.09
CA CYS A 67 -14.58 -4.93 12.23
C CYS A 67 -13.41 -4.64 11.29
N LEU A 68 -12.44 -5.56 11.17
CA LEU A 68 -11.26 -5.38 10.33
C LEU A 68 -11.64 -5.26 8.85
N THR A 69 -12.54 -6.11 8.36
CA THR A 69 -13.08 -6.01 6.98
C THR A 69 -13.72 -4.65 6.75
N ASN A 70 -14.65 -4.25 7.61
CA ASN A 70 -15.33 -2.95 7.50
C ASN A 70 -14.36 -1.77 7.62
N CYS A 71 -13.31 -1.88 8.44
CA CYS A 71 -12.32 -0.83 8.62
C CYS A 71 -11.54 -0.56 7.33
N VAL A 72 -11.08 -1.63 6.67
CA VAL A 72 -10.34 -1.51 5.41
C VAL A 72 -11.26 -0.98 4.30
N GLU A 73 -12.46 -1.53 4.14
CA GLU A 73 -13.44 -1.07 3.14
C GLU A 73 -13.76 0.42 3.30
N ARG A 74 -14.10 0.86 4.52
CA ARG A 74 -14.39 2.28 4.80
C ARG A 74 -13.19 3.19 4.57
N PHE A 75 -11.97 2.72 4.85
CA PHE A 75 -10.78 3.50 4.56
C PHE A 75 -10.64 3.71 3.05
N LEU A 76 -10.78 2.64 2.25
CA LEU A 76 -10.70 2.73 0.80
C LEU A 76 -11.79 3.63 0.22
N ASP A 77 -13.04 3.49 0.67
CA ASP A 77 -14.16 4.34 0.26
C ASP A 77 -13.87 5.83 0.48
N MET A 78 -13.37 6.18 1.67
CA MET A 78 -13.02 7.56 2.00
C MET A 78 -11.85 8.06 1.17
N ASN A 79 -10.82 7.24 0.93
CA ASN A 79 -9.71 7.63 0.06
C ASN A 79 -10.18 7.93 -1.36
N PHE A 80 -11.05 7.09 -1.94
CA PHE A 80 -11.61 7.34 -3.28
C PHE A 80 -12.47 8.59 -3.30
N LEU A 81 -13.29 8.82 -2.27
CA LEU A 81 -14.11 10.03 -2.16
C LEU A 81 -13.25 11.29 -2.07
N THR A 82 -12.19 11.26 -1.24
CA THR A 82 -11.22 12.36 -1.12
C THR A 82 -10.55 12.64 -2.46
N MET A 83 -10.06 11.61 -3.16
CA MET A 83 -9.42 11.79 -4.47
C MET A 83 -10.39 12.38 -5.51
N LYS A 84 -11.63 11.88 -5.54
CA LYS A 84 -12.69 12.44 -6.41
C LYS A 84 -12.95 13.91 -6.11
N HIS A 85 -13.05 14.26 -4.82
CA HIS A 85 -13.27 15.64 -4.41
C HIS A 85 -12.10 16.57 -4.79
N LEU A 86 -10.86 16.13 -4.56
CA LEU A 86 -9.66 16.88 -4.95
C LEU A 86 -9.60 17.10 -6.47
N ASN A 87 -9.95 16.10 -7.27
CA ASN A 87 -9.98 16.23 -8.73
C ASN A 87 -11.04 17.24 -9.20
N ASN A 88 -12.21 17.24 -8.57
CA ASN A 88 -13.29 18.20 -8.88
C ASN A 88 -12.94 19.65 -8.49
N MET A 89 -12.02 19.87 -7.54
CA MET A 89 -11.57 21.22 -7.19
C MET A 89 -10.49 21.77 -8.13
N ARG A 90 -9.87 20.90 -8.94
CA ARG A 90 -8.82 21.28 -9.90
C ARG A 90 -9.38 21.67 -11.27
N SER A 91 -10.66 21.42 -11.51
CA SER A 91 -11.44 21.83 -12.70
C SER A 91 -12.16 23.15 -12.44
#